data_AF-A0A1H9U437-F1
#
_entry.id   AF-A0A1H9U437-F1
#
_cell.length_a   1.000
_cell.length_b   1.000
_cell.length_c   1.000
_cell.angle_alpha   90.00
_cell.angle_beta   90.00
_cell.angle_gamma   90.00
#
_symmetry.space_group_name_H-M   'P 1'
#
loop_
_entity.id
_entity.type
_entity.pdbx_description
1 polymer ?
#
loop_
_entity_poly.entity_id
_entity_poly.type
_entity_poly.pdbx_seq_one_letter_code
_entity_poly.pdbx_strand_id
1 'polypeptide(L)' 'MKHLNASPPHIAPEHLALGTCPTCGRKSYLTRREARRAARAIHPHTALRAYKCGDHWHNGHTSAWRKRGEQQ' A
#
# COMPACT_ATOMS: atom_id res chain seq x y z
N MET A 1 9.63 14.23 28.50
CA MET A 1 9.92 14.87 27.19
C MET A 1 9.23 14.04 26.11
N LYS A 2 8.25 14.60 25.42
CA LYS A 2 7.43 13.88 24.44
C LYS A 2 8.28 13.75 23.18
N HIS A 3 8.65 12.53 22.82
CA HIS A 3 9.39 12.26 21.58
C HIS A 3 8.53 12.73 20.40
N LEU A 4 8.87 13.89 19.83
CA LEU A 4 8.35 14.31 18.54
C LEU A 4 8.93 13.34 17.51
N ASN A 5 8.19 12.27 17.25
CA ASN A 5 8.49 11.36 16.15
C ASN A 5 8.55 12.19 14.88
N ALA A 6 9.76 12.34 14.32
CA ALA A 6 9.99 13.00 13.05
C ALA A 6 9.03 12.40 12.03
N SER A 7 8.03 13.20 11.63
CA SER A 7 7.15 12.84 10.53
C SER A 7 8.04 12.65 9.30
N PRO A 8 8.02 11.47 8.65
CA PRO A 8 8.85 11.25 7.48
C PRO A 8 8.51 12.32 6.43
N PRO A 9 9.48 12.75 5.60
CA PRO A 9 9.25 13.79 4.61
C PRO A 9 8.02 13.44 3.77
N HIS A 10 7.18 14.45 3.52
CA HIS A 10 5.93 14.43 2.76
C HIS A 10 6.13 14.02 1.30
N ILE A 11 6.82 12.90 1.03
CA ILE A 11 6.70 12.24 -0.27
C ILE A 11 5.29 11.69 -0.29
N ALA A 12 4.44 12.43 -0.99
CA ALA A 12 3.05 12.09 -1.19
C ALA A 12 3.00 10.63 -1.68
N PRO A 13 2.26 9.75 -0.99
CA PRO A 13 2.28 8.31 -1.23
C PRO A 13 1.76 7.93 -2.63
N GLU A 14 1.12 8.87 -3.33
CA GLU A 14 0.78 8.78 -4.75
C GLU A 14 2.00 8.71 -5.67
N HIS A 15 3.13 9.37 -5.33
CA HIS A 15 4.36 9.33 -6.14
C HIS A 15 5.10 8.00 -6.05
N LEU A 16 4.81 7.18 -5.05
CA LEU A 16 5.36 5.82 -4.93
C LEU A 16 4.54 4.80 -5.74
N ALA A 17 3.32 5.15 -6.15
CA ALA A 17 2.49 4.27 -6.92
C ALA A 17 2.87 4.34 -8.40
N LEU A 18 3.16 3.20 -9.00
CA LEU A 18 3.37 3.08 -10.46
C LEU A 18 2.09 3.36 -11.25
N GLY A 19 0.94 3.26 -10.60
CA GLY A 19 -0.36 3.40 -11.22
C GLY A 19 -1.38 2.49 -10.55
N THR A 20 -2.42 2.14 -11.29
CA THR A 20 -3.48 1.23 -10.85
C THR A 20 -3.28 -0.13 -11.52
N CYS A 21 -3.30 -1.21 -10.75
CA CYS A 21 -3.24 -2.57 -11.26
C CYS A 21 -4.48 -2.85 -12.14
N PRO A 22 -4.29 -3.25 -13.42
CA PRO A 22 -5.41 -3.53 -14.31
C PRO A 22 -6.24 -4.74 -13.85
N THR A 23 -5.63 -5.68 -13.12
CA THR A 23 -6.29 -6.90 -12.63
C THR A 23 -7.18 -6.64 -11.43
N CYS A 24 -6.71 -5.86 -10.45
CA CYS A 24 -7.40 -5.71 -9.16
C CYS A 24 -7.91 -4.30 -8.85
N GLY A 25 -7.57 -3.32 -9.70
CA GLY A 25 -7.99 -1.91 -9.60
C GLY A 25 -7.33 -1.13 -8.45
N ARG A 26 -6.23 -1.64 -7.87
CA ARG A 26 -5.57 -1.04 -6.70
C ARG A 26 -4.26 -0.37 -7.06
N LYS A 27 -3.78 0.53 -6.21
CA LYS A 27 -2.48 1.18 -6.38
C LYS A 27 -1.36 0.12 -6.38
N SER A 28 -0.54 0.16 -7.42
CA SER A 28 0.60 -0.72 -7.67
C SER A 28 1.89 -0.07 -7.18
N TYR A 29 2.73 -0.83 -6.49
CA TYR A 29 4.03 -0.40 -5.99
C TYR A 29 5.10 -1.40 -6.46
N LEU A 30 6.31 -0.91 -6.75
CA LEU A 30 7.43 -1.77 -7.17
C LEU A 30 7.87 -2.70 -6.03
N THR A 31 7.89 -2.17 -4.81
CA THR A 31 8.40 -2.91 -3.66
C THR A 31 7.40 -3.00 -2.51
N ARG A 32 7.54 -4.07 -1.71
CA ARG A 32 6.78 -4.23 -0.45
C ARG A 32 6.96 -3.05 0.50
N ARG A 33 8.17 -2.48 0.52
CA ARG A 33 8.53 -1.37 1.40
C ARG A 33 7.74 -0.12 1.04
N GLU A 34 7.63 0.19 -0.25
CA GLU A 34 6.84 1.33 -0.75
C GLU A 34 5.36 1.15 -0.47
N ALA A 35 4.80 -0.05 -0.74
CA ALA A 35 3.41 -0.34 -0.42
C ALA A 35 3.10 -0.14 1.07
N ARG A 36 4.00 -0.56 1.97
CA ARG A 36 3.86 -0.34 3.42
C ARG A 36 4.02 1.12 3.82
N ARG A 37 4.96 1.84 3.20
CA ARG A 37 5.15 3.27 3.46
C ARG A 37 3.92 4.05 3.04
N ALA A 38 3.40 3.78 1.83
CA ALA A 38 2.19 4.39 1.33
C ALA A 38 0.97 4.05 2.21
N ALA A 39 0.84 2.80 2.65
CA ALA A 39 -0.22 2.39 3.57
C ALA A 39 -0.23 3.22 4.87
N ARG A 40 0.94 3.40 5.48
CA ARG A 40 1.08 4.21 6.72
C ARG A 40 0.85 5.70 6.49
N ALA A 41 1.21 6.20 5.31
CA ALA A 41 1.05 7.61 4.98
C ALA A 41 -0.42 7.98 4.66
N ILE A 42 -1.12 7.15 3.88
CA ILE A 42 -2.51 7.41 3.47
C ILE A 42 -3.48 7.06 4.62
N HIS A 43 -3.20 5.96 5.33
CA HIS A 43 -4.09 5.44 6.37
C HIS A 43 -3.32 5.16 7.67
N PRO A 44 -2.88 6.21 8.39
CA PRO A 44 -2.02 6.05 9.58
C PRO A 44 -2.67 5.27 10.71
N HIS A 45 -4.01 5.26 10.79
CA HIS A 45 -4.77 4.56 11.83
C HIS A 45 -5.36 3.23 11.38
N THR A 46 -5.10 2.80 10.13
CA THR A 46 -5.66 1.57 9.58
C THR A 46 -4.57 0.53 9.38
N ALA A 47 -4.83 -0.69 9.84
CA ALA A 47 -3.92 -1.82 9.68
C ALA A 47 -3.93 -2.39 8.25
N LEU A 48 -3.56 -1.56 7.26
CA LEU A 48 -3.37 -2.01 5.88
C LEU A 48 -2.10 -2.85 5.78
N ARG A 49 -2.20 -3.97 5.05
CA ARG A 49 -1.10 -4.88 4.78
C ARG A 49 -0.68 -4.77 3.32
N ALA A 50 0.62 -4.89 3.09
CA ALA A 50 1.18 -5.03 1.75
C ALA A 50 1.15 -6.50 1.33
N TYR A 51 0.66 -6.78 0.13
CA TYR A 51 0.61 -8.12 -0.46
C TYR A 51 1.03 -8.07 -1.94
N LYS A 52 1.47 -9.21 -2.49
CA LYS A 52 1.96 -9.34 -3.86
C LYS A 52 0.83 -9.72 -4.81
N CYS A 53 0.82 -9.15 -6.00
CA CYS A 53 -0.12 -9.44 -7.09
C CYS A 53 0.64 -9.36 -8.42
N GLY A 54 0.91 -10.52 -9.03
CA GLY A 54 1.86 -10.60 -10.14
C GLY A 54 3.24 -10.07 -9.72
N ASP A 55 3.80 -9.16 -10.51
CA ASP A 55 5.10 -8.52 -10.23
C ASP A 55 5.04 -7.31 -9.31
N HIS A 56 3.83 -6.89 -8.90
CA HIS A 56 3.62 -5.65 -8.15
C HIS A 56 3.16 -5.91 -6.72
N TRP A 57 3.34 -4.90 -5.87
CA TRP A 57 2.86 -4.87 -4.50
C TRP A 57 1.66 -3.94 -4.37
N HIS A 58 0.70 -4.30 -3.51
CA HIS A 58 -0.50 -3.54 -3.24
C HIS A 58 -0.69 -3.38 -1.74
N ASN A 59 -1.41 -2.34 -1.31
CA ASN A 59 -1.86 -2.19 0.07
C ASN A 59 -3.37 -2.42 0.18
N GLY A 60 -3.81 -3.03 1.28
CA GLY A 60 -5.23 -3.31 1.51
C GLY A 60 -5.47 -4.07 2.81
N HIS A 61 -6.73 -4.26 3.15
CA HIS A 61 -7.10 -5.20 4.21
C HIS A 61 -6.81 -6.63 3.75
N THR A 62 -6.40 -7.51 4.68
CA THR A 62 -6.15 -8.94 4.40
C THR A 62 -7.36 -9.65 3.79
N SER A 63 -8.58 -9.24 4.16
CA SER A 63 -9.83 -9.75 3.57
C SER A 63 -10.03 -9.30 2.12
N ALA A 64 -9.44 -8.18 1.72
CA ALA A 64 -9.53 -7.68 0.36
C ALA A 64 -8.69 -8.53 -0.61
N TRP A 65 -7.63 -9.21 -0.15
CA TRP A 65 -6.91 -10.19 -0.98
C TRP A 65 -7.85 -11.29 -1.47
N ARG A 66 -8.69 -11.81 -0.56
CA ARG A 66 -9.59 -12.94 -0.82
C ARG A 66 -10.78 -12.61 -1.73
N LYS A 67 -11.24 -11.35 -1.78
CA LYS A 67 -12.44 -10.97 -2.55
C LYS A 67 -12.24 -10.75 -4.05
N ARG A 68 -11.01 -10.70 -4.58
CA ARG A 68 -10.77 -10.43 -6.02
C ARG A 68 -9.63 -11.21 -6.69
N GLY A 69 -8.85 -12.01 -5.95
CA GLY A 69 -7.86 -12.93 -6.53
C GLY A 69 -8.44 -14.30 -6.93
N GLU A 70 -9.74 -14.53 -6.68
CA GLU A 70 -10.43 -15.83 -6.75
C GLU A 70 -11.51 -15.84 -7.85
N GLN A 71 -11.22 -15.23 -9.01
CA GLN A 71 -12.06 -15.31 -10.22
C GLN A 71 -11.22 -15.47 -11.51
N GLN A 72 -10.10 -16.20 -11.45
CA GLN A 72 -9.42 -16.74 -12.64
C GLN A 72 -8.95 -18.16 -12.32
#